data_AF-A0A9J5X507-F1
#
_entry.id   AF-A0A9J5X507-F1
#
_cell.length_a   1.000
_cell.length_b   1.000
_cell.length_c   1.000
_cell.angle_alpha   90.00
_cell.angle_beta   90.00
_cell.angle_gamma   90.00
#
_symmetry.space_group_name_H-M   'P 1'
#
loop_
_entity.id
_entity.type
_entity.pdbx_description
1 polymer ?
#
loop_
_entity_poly.entity_id
_entity_poly.type
_entity_poly.pdbx_seq_one_letter_code
_entity_poly.pdbx_strand_id
1 'polypeptide(L)'
;MESEKCQCSQYQQFKYNEKSPKTWPELVGLLGDEAAKVIQAEIPNLQIIQIIHPPWALTQDLCDSRVRILVDRFNRVSMPPSIG
;
A
#
# COMPACT_ATOMS: atom_id res chain seq x y z
N MET A 1 21.05 -20.90 37.73
CA MET A 1 20.79 -19.57 37.16
C MET A 1 20.60 -19.77 35.67
N GLU A 2 19.40 -20.21 35.31
CA GLU A 2 18.95 -20.32 33.93
C GLU A 2 18.80 -18.91 33.36
N SER A 3 19.68 -18.56 32.43
CA SER A 3 19.47 -17.46 31.51
C SER A 3 18.41 -17.88 30.50
N GLU A 4 17.20 -17.37 30.70
CA GLU A 4 16.04 -17.60 29.84
C GLU A 4 16.37 -17.27 28.38
N LYS A 5 16.41 -18.33 27.57
CA LYS A 5 16.42 -18.24 26.11
C LYS A 5 15.08 -17.63 25.70
N CYS A 6 15.09 -16.35 25.32
CA CYS A 6 13.94 -15.73 24.68
C CYS A 6 13.69 -16.44 23.34
N GLN A 7 12.78 -17.41 23.35
CA GLN A 7 12.30 -18.11 22.16
C GLN A 7 11.41 -17.16 21.35
N CYS A 8 12.00 -16.28 20.57
CA CYS A 8 11.32 -15.72 19.40
C CYS A 8 11.58 -16.66 18.21
N SER A 9 11.23 -17.94 18.38
CA SER A 9 11.18 -18.89 17.29
C SER A 9 9.80 -18.84 16.67
N GLN A 10 9.76 -18.66 15.35
CA GLN A 10 8.60 -18.82 14.47
C GLN A 10 7.73 -17.56 14.23
N TYR A 11 8.33 -16.51 13.70
CA TYR A 11 7.65 -15.84 12.58
C TYR A 11 8.31 -16.34 11.31
N GLN A 12 7.59 -17.25 10.67
CA GLN A 12 7.97 -17.92 9.44
C GLN A 12 8.58 -16.91 8.48
N GLN A 13 9.74 -17.27 7.94
CA GLN A 13 10.29 -16.67 6.72
C GLN A 13 9.20 -16.80 5.65
N PHE A 14 8.34 -15.79 5.54
CA PHE A 14 7.40 -15.67 4.45
C PHE A 14 8.25 -15.61 3.20
N LYS A 15 8.21 -16.71 2.44
CA LYS A 15 8.81 -16.81 1.13
C LYS A 15 8.38 -15.57 0.35
N TYR A 16 9.32 -14.66 0.11
CA TYR A 16 9.19 -13.65 -0.93
C TYR A 16 8.94 -14.41 -2.23
N ASN A 17 7.68 -14.46 -2.65
CA ASN A 17 7.37 -14.70 -4.04
C ASN A 17 8.01 -13.53 -4.81
N GLU A 18 8.78 -13.79 -5.86
CA GLU A 18 9.71 -12.86 -6.51
C GLU A 18 9.06 -11.63 -7.19
N LYS A 19 7.77 -11.36 -6.95
CA LYS A 19 7.08 -10.14 -7.37
C LYS A 19 6.52 -9.42 -6.14
N SER A 20 7.29 -8.47 -5.61
CA SER A 20 6.74 -7.44 -4.74
C SER A 20 5.58 -6.73 -5.45
N PRO A 21 4.44 -6.44 -4.78
CA PRO A 21 3.37 -5.66 -5.39
C PRO A 21 3.91 -4.32 -5.86
N LYS A 22 3.48 -3.89 -7.05
CA LYS A 22 3.91 -2.61 -7.61
C LYS A 22 3.48 -1.48 -6.66
N THR A 23 4.42 -0.57 -6.43
CA THR A 23 4.30 0.56 -5.50
C THR A 23 4.75 1.82 -6.23
N TRP A 24 4.17 2.97 -5.86
CA TRP A 24 4.42 4.27 -6.48
C TRP A 24 4.97 5.30 -5.47
N PRO A 25 6.22 5.18 -5.01
CA PRO A 25 6.81 6.12 -4.06
C PRO A 25 6.91 7.57 -4.59
N GLU A 26 7.01 7.74 -5.90
CA GLU A 26 7.11 9.04 -6.58
C GLU A 26 5.82 9.88 -6.53
N LEU A 27 4.68 9.26 -6.20
CA LEU A 27 3.39 9.95 -6.13
C LEU A 27 3.15 10.62 -4.78
N VAL A 28 3.97 10.33 -3.78
CA VAL A 28 3.86 10.94 -2.45
C VAL A 28 4.01 12.47 -2.57
N GLY A 29 3.06 13.20 -1.98
CA GLY A 29 2.99 14.66 -2.04
C GLY A 29 2.24 15.23 -3.24
N LEU A 30 1.94 14.45 -4.28
CA LEU A 30 1.05 14.88 -5.37
C LEU A 30 -0.41 14.96 -4.90
N LEU A 31 -1.26 15.64 -5.68
CA LEU A 31 -2.70 15.61 -5.42
C LEU A 31 -3.26 14.20 -5.70
N GLY A 32 -4.22 13.76 -4.88
CA GLY A 32 -4.83 12.43 -5.03
C GLY A 32 -5.35 12.14 -6.44
N ASP A 33 -5.99 13.14 -7.07
CA ASP A 33 -6.51 13.03 -8.44
C ASP A 33 -5.41 12.94 -9.51
N GLU A 34 -4.29 13.63 -9.30
CA GLU A 34 -3.14 13.55 -10.19
C GLU A 34 -2.49 12.18 -10.09
N ALA A 35 -2.30 11.67 -8.87
CA ALA A 35 -1.80 10.33 -8.62
C ALA A 35 -2.70 9.25 -9.25
N ALA A 36 -4.02 9.39 -9.13
CA ALA A 36 -4.97 8.47 -9.76
C ALA A 36 -4.83 8.41 -11.29
N LYS A 37 -4.63 9.56 -11.94
CA LYS A 37 -4.41 9.63 -13.40
C LYS A 37 -3.11 8.95 -13.80
N VAL A 38 -2.03 9.14 -13.05
CA VAL A 38 -0.75 8.48 -13.34
C VAL A 38 -0.90 6.96 -13.24
N ILE A 39 -1.52 6.46 -12.17
CA ILE A 39 -1.72 5.02 -11.96
C ILE A 39 -2.62 4.41 -13.04
N GLN A 40 -3.71 5.09 -13.41
CA GLN A 40 -4.61 4.64 -14.47
C GLN A 40 -3.94 4.63 -15.85
N ALA A 41 -3.06 5.59 -16.13
CA ALA A 41 -2.30 5.64 -17.38
C ALA A 41 -1.24 4.54 -17.46
N GLU A 42 -0.60 4.21 -16.34
CA GLU A 42 0.42 3.17 -16.30
C GLU A 42 -0.19 1.75 -16.31
N ILE A 43 -1.31 1.55 -15.62
CA ILE A 43 -2.02 0.26 -15.56
C ILE A 43 -3.50 0.49 -15.94
N PRO A 44 -3.80 0.55 -17.25
CA PRO A 44 -5.16 0.82 -17.72
C PRO A 44 -6.18 -0.26 -17.34
N ASN A 45 -5.72 -1.48 -17.06
CA ASN A 45 -6.55 -2.62 -16.68
C ASN A 45 -6.84 -2.70 -15.17
N LEU A 46 -6.38 -1.72 -14.38
CA LEU A 46 -6.65 -1.68 -12.95
C LEU A 46 -8.15 -1.46 -12.72
N GLN A 47 -8.79 -2.35 -11.97
CA GLN A 47 -10.25 -2.34 -11.83
C GLN A 47 -10.73 -1.30 -10.83
N ILE A 48 -9.94 -1.04 -9.78
CA ILE A 48 -10.35 -0.21 -8.65
C ILE A 48 -9.23 0.75 -8.26
N ILE A 49 -9.49 2.05 -8.36
CA ILE A 49 -8.66 3.12 -7.78
C ILE A 49 -9.52 3.86 -6.76
N GLN A 50 -9.05 3.94 -5.51
CA GLN A 50 -9.78 4.60 -4.42
C GLN A 50 -8.91 5.68 -3.80
N ILE A 51 -9.41 6.92 -3.75
CA ILE A 51 -8.80 8.00 -2.98
C ILE A 51 -9.44 8.00 -1.59
N ILE A 52 -8.62 7.91 -0.53
CA ILE A 52 -9.08 7.72 0.84
C ILE A 52 -8.61 8.87 1.72
N HIS A 53 -9.58 9.62 2.24
CA HIS A 53 -9.35 10.74 3.15
C HIS A 53 -9.28 10.28 4.62
N PRO A 54 -8.60 11.04 5.50
CA PRO A 54 -8.56 10.74 6.93
C PRO A 54 -9.94 10.96 7.60
N PRO A 55 -10.24 10.26 8.71
CA PRO A 55 -9.45 9.21 9.35
C PRO A 55 -9.51 7.89 8.55
N TRP A 56 -8.37 7.21 8.39
CA TRP A 56 -8.32 5.99 7.59
C TRP A 56 -8.75 4.77 8.41
N ALA A 57 -9.84 4.15 7.99
CA ALA A 57 -10.26 2.83 8.45
C ALA A 57 -10.38 1.91 7.23
N LEU A 58 -9.42 1.01 7.07
CA LEU A 58 -9.33 0.13 5.91
C LEU A 58 -9.56 -1.33 6.29
N THR A 59 -10.19 -2.07 5.39
CA THR A 59 -10.23 -3.53 5.46
C THR A 59 -8.87 -4.11 5.08
N GLN A 60 -8.43 -5.15 5.79
CA GLN A 60 -7.16 -5.86 5.55
C GLN A 60 -7.31 -7.01 4.53
N ASP A 61 -8.19 -6.83 3.55
CA ASP A 61 -8.36 -7.77 2.43
C ASP A 61 -7.28 -7.51 1.37
N LEU A 62 -6.74 -8.58 0.78
CA LEU A 62 -5.80 -8.49 -0.35
C LEU A 62 -6.57 -8.46 -1.67
N CYS A 63 -6.41 -7.39 -2.45
CA CYS A 63 -7.00 -7.27 -3.77
C CYS A 63 -5.97 -6.84 -4.82
N ASP A 64 -5.51 -7.80 -5.64
CA ASP A 64 -4.49 -7.59 -6.68
C ASP A 64 -4.93 -6.64 -7.82
N SER A 65 -6.21 -6.28 -7.87
CA SER A 65 -6.80 -5.39 -8.88
C SER A 65 -7.22 -4.02 -8.31
N ARG A 66 -6.76 -3.70 -7.09
CA ARG A 66 -7.07 -2.44 -6.40
C ARG A 66 -5.80 -1.67 -6.06
N VAL A 67 -5.89 -0.35 -6.14
CA VAL A 67 -4.94 0.56 -5.50
C VAL A 67 -5.69 1.57 -4.63
N ARG A 68 -5.24 1.71 -3.38
CA ARG A 68 -5.72 2.73 -2.45
C ARG A 68 -4.71 3.88 -2.38
N ILE A 69 -5.16 5.08 -2.69
CA ILE A 69 -4.41 6.32 -2.60
C ILE A 69 -4.80 7.01 -1.30
N LEU A 70 -3.96 6.88 -0.28
CA LEU A 70 -4.16 7.54 1.00
C LEU A 70 -3.74 9.00 0.88
N VAL A 71 -4.66 9.92 1.14
CA VAL A 71 -4.40 11.36 1.10
C VAL A 71 -4.50 11.98 2.49
N ASP A 72 -3.78 13.07 2.69
CA ASP A 72 -3.85 13.90 3.89
C ASP A 72 -5.05 14.89 3.85
N ARG A 73 -5.11 15.77 4.85
CA ARG A 73 -6.11 16.85 4.96
C ARG A 73 -6.02 17.91 3.85
N PHE A 74 -4.92 17.95 3.10
CA PHE A 74 -4.69 18.84 1.96
C PHE A 74 -4.89 18.15 0.62
N ASN A 75 -5.47 16.94 0.62
CA ASN A 75 -5.67 16.09 -0.56
C ASN A 75 -4.34 15.67 -1.24
N ARG A 76 -3.24 15.65 -0.48
CA ARG A 76 -1.94 15.17 -0.97
C ARG A 76 -1.69 13.74 -0.54
N VAL A 77 -1.10 12.94 -1.43
CA VAL A 77 -0.76 11.55 -1.14
C VAL A 77 0.19 11.48 0.05
N SER A 78 -0.24 10.81 1.11
CA SER A 78 0.49 10.72 2.39
C SER A 78 1.43 9.53 2.46
N MET A 79 1.10 8.45 1.74
CA MET A 79 1.86 7.19 1.70
C MET A 79 1.97 6.69 0.27
N PRO A 80 3.07 5.98 -0.09
CA PRO A 80 3.19 5.36 -1.40
C PRO A 80 1.99 4.46 -1.69
N PRO A 81 1.22 4.72 -2.77
CA PRO A 81 0.18 3.81 -3.20
C PRO A 81 0.81 2.47 -3.59
N SER A 82 0.09 1.38 -3.36
CA SER A 82 0.49 0.02 -3.76
C SER A 82 -0.72 -0.77 -4.21
N ILE A 83 -0.48 -1.81 -5.01
CA ILE A 83 -1.51 -2.80 -5.34
C ILE A 83 -1.89 -3.56 -4.06
N GLY A 84 -3.18 -3.58 -3.71
CA GLY A 84 -3.71 -4.19 -2.48
C GLY A 84 -5.14 -3.84 -2.11
#